data_AF-A0A917QTF5-F1
#
_entry.id   AF-A0A917QTF5-F1
#
_cell.length_a   1.000
_cell.length_b   1.000
_cell.length_c   1.000
_cell.angle_alpha   90.00
_cell.angle_beta   90.00
_cell.angle_gamma   90.00
#
_symmetry.space_group_name_H-M   'P 1'
#
loop_
_entity.id
_entity.type
_entity.pdbx_description
1 polymer ?
#
loop_
_entity_poly.entity_id
_entity_poly.type
_entity_poly.pdbx_seq_one_letter_code
_entity_poly.pdbx_strand_id
1 'polypeptide(L)'
;MGALGVVAIFWIVIGGIAVLVSYPESRRQRRLRKHGRVIKAVCREHLNADREDGPIRVRCGYWPDPEKGEVRAIVQTRERIPQVGEELRVVYDPEEPRRAENLDLLSKPSYGHGDVIVLAIVSGYFLLAAGCVAAYE
;
A
#
# COMPACT_ATOMS: atom_id res chain seq x y z
N MET A 1 -32.95 -4.19 -23.87
CA MET A 1 -31.65 -4.06 -23.15
C MET A 1 -31.97 -3.66 -21.72
N GLY A 2 -32.33 -4.66 -20.91
CA GLY A 2 -32.89 -4.47 -19.57
C GLY A 2 -31.83 -4.18 -18.51
N ALA A 3 -32.29 -3.89 -17.30
CA ALA A 3 -31.49 -3.54 -16.11
C ALA A 3 -30.23 -4.41 -15.89
N LEU A 4 -30.24 -5.67 -16.33
CA LEU A 4 -29.11 -6.60 -16.29
C LEU A 4 -27.85 -6.08 -17.02
N GLY A 5 -28.00 -5.45 -18.19
CA GLY A 5 -26.86 -4.91 -18.94
C GLY A 5 -26.20 -3.74 -18.21
N VAL A 6 -27.00 -2.91 -17.55
CA VAL A 6 -26.51 -1.74 -16.80
C VAL A 6 -25.74 -2.18 -15.54
N VAL A 7 -26.25 -3.20 -14.83
CA VAL A 7 -25.57 -3.76 -13.65
C VAL A 7 -24.24 -4.40 -14.01
N ALA A 8 -24.17 -5.17 -15.10
CA ALA A 8 -22.93 -5.80 -15.55
C ALA A 8 -21.86 -4.76 -15.92
N ILE A 9 -22.23 -3.72 -16.66
CA ILE A 9 -21.30 -2.64 -17.04
C ILE A 9 -20.80 -1.90 -15.78
N PHE A 10 -21.68 -1.61 -14.83
CA PHE A 10 -21.31 -0.94 -13.58
C PHE A 10 -20.24 -1.73 -12.80
N TRP A 11 -20.39 -3.05 -12.67
CA TRP A 11 -19.40 -3.89 -12.00
C TRP A 11 -18.07 -4.01 -12.75
N ILE A 12 -18.10 -4.08 -14.09
CA ILE A 12 -16.87 -4.08 -14.91
C ILE A 12 -16.09 -2.78 -14.72
N VAL A 13 -16.79 -1.65 -14.70
CA VAL A 13 -16.16 -0.33 -14.51
C VAL A 13 -15.56 -0.22 -13.11
N ILE A 14 -16.29 -0.62 -12.06
CA ILE A 14 -15.76 -0.60 -10.68
C ILE A 14 -14.57 -1.54 -10.51
N GLY A 15 -14.64 -2.76 -11.09
CA GLY A 15 -13.52 -3.71 -11.11
C GLY A 15 -12.29 -3.14 -11.79
N GLY A 16 -12.46 -2.52 -12.96
CA GLY A 16 -11.37 -1.86 -13.68
C GLY A 16 -10.71 -0.74 -12.89
N ILE A 17 -11.52 0.13 -12.25
CA ILE A 17 -11.02 1.22 -11.41
C ILE A 17 -10.26 0.68 -10.19
N ALA A 18 -10.79 -0.35 -9.51
CA ALA A 18 -10.14 -0.95 -8.34
C ALA A 18 -8.77 -1.55 -8.70
N VAL A 19 -8.67 -2.24 -9.84
CA VAL A 19 -7.39 -2.77 -10.34
C VAL A 19 -6.40 -1.64 -10.61
N LEU A 20 -6.82 -0.58 -11.30
CA LEU A 20 -5.96 0.56 -11.63
C LEU A 20 -5.43 1.30 -10.39
N VAL A 21 -6.27 1.46 -9.35
CA VAL A 21 -5.87 2.11 -8.10
C VAL A 21 -4.88 1.24 -7.28
N SER A 22 -4.99 -0.08 -7.36
CA SER A 22 -4.20 -1.03 -6.56
C SER A 22 -2.87 -1.44 -7.22
N TYR A 23 -2.78 -1.31 -8.54
CA TYR A 23 -1.60 -1.67 -9.33
C TYR A 23 -0.30 -0.88 -9.01
N PRO A 24 -0.33 0.44 -8.75
CA PRO A 24 0.92 1.19 -8.50
C PRO A 24 1.56 0.84 -7.15
N GLU A 25 0.78 0.63 -6.09
CA GLU A 25 1.32 0.30 -4.76
C GLU A 25 1.94 -1.10 -4.73
N SER A 26 1.28 -2.08 -5.36
CA SER A 26 1.77 -3.45 -5.45
C SER A 26 3.08 -3.56 -6.25
N ARG A 27 3.22 -2.82 -7.37
CA ARG A 27 4.49 -2.73 -8.10
C ARG A 27 5.60 -2.08 -7.27
N ARG A 28 5.30 -1.01 -6.53
CA ARG A 28 6.26 -0.32 -5.67
C ARG A 28 6.80 -1.25 -4.58
N GLN A 29 5.91 -1.93 -3.85
CA GLN A 29 6.31 -2.90 -2.82
C GLN A 29 7.13 -4.05 -3.44
N ARG A 30 6.73 -4.56 -4.61
CA ARG A 30 7.46 -5.61 -5.31
C ARG A 30 8.87 -5.16 -5.72
N ARG A 31 9.02 -3.91 -6.16
CA ARG A 31 10.34 -3.35 -6.52
C ARG A 31 11.23 -3.20 -5.30
N LEU A 32 10.71 -2.62 -4.21
CA LEU A 32 11.43 -2.48 -2.94
C LEU A 32 11.84 -3.85 -2.37
N ARG A 33 10.99 -4.87 -2.49
CA ARG A 33 11.35 -6.24 -2.08
C ARG A 33 12.46 -6.86 -2.93
N LYS A 34 12.58 -6.48 -4.21
CA LYS A 34 13.59 -7.04 -5.12
C LYS A 34 14.91 -6.28 -5.11
N HIS A 35 14.86 -4.95 -5.08
CA HIS A 35 16.03 -4.07 -5.27
C HIS A 35 16.31 -3.17 -4.06
N GLY A 36 15.44 -3.20 -3.06
CA GLY A 36 15.57 -2.35 -1.89
C GLY A 36 16.80 -2.71 -1.07
N ARG A 37 17.46 -1.68 -0.54
CA ARG A 37 18.59 -1.83 0.39
C ARG A 37 18.16 -1.43 1.79
N VAL A 38 18.58 -2.21 2.78
CA VAL A 38 18.31 -1.93 4.18
C VAL A 38 19.30 -0.89 4.69
N ILE A 39 18.81 0.13 5.38
CA ILE A 39 19.64 1.14 6.05
C ILE A 39 19.01 1.55 7.38
N LYS A 40 19.85 2.05 8.29
CA LYS A 40 19.38 2.70 9.51
C LYS A 40 18.99 4.15 9.19
N ALA A 41 17.78 4.51 9.55
CA ALA A 41 17.27 5.87 9.44
C ALA A 41 16.84 6.39 10.79
N VAL A 42 17.07 7.66 11.05
CA VAL A 42 16.71 8.33 12.30
C VAL A 42 15.38 9.04 12.12
N CYS A 43 14.43 8.79 13.01
CA CYS A 43 13.19 9.55 13.04
C CYS A 43 13.46 11.02 13.34
N ARG A 44 12.97 11.93 12.51
CA ARG A 44 13.13 13.38 12.68
C ARG A 44 11.86 14.07 13.13
N GLU A 45 10.72 13.64 12.61
CA GLU A 45 9.44 14.34 12.79
C GLU A 45 8.27 13.36 12.63
N HIS A 46 7.21 13.56 13.39
CA HIS A 46 5.94 12.86 13.20
C HIS A 46 5.02 13.71 12.35
N LEU A 47 4.56 13.18 11.22
CA LEU A 47 3.71 13.93 10.29
C LEU A 47 2.22 13.80 10.62
N ASN A 48 1.82 12.70 11.27
CA ASN A 48 0.43 12.42 11.65
C ASN A 48 0.41 11.76 13.05
N ALA A 49 0.90 12.43 14.08
CA ALA A 49 0.90 11.88 15.44
C ALA A 49 -0.53 11.72 16.01
N ASP A 50 -1.47 12.57 15.62
CA ASP A 50 -2.80 12.69 16.22
C ASP A 50 -3.89 11.80 15.57
N ARG A 51 -3.54 10.92 14.63
CA ARG A 51 -4.52 10.09 13.92
C ARG A 51 -4.58 8.70 14.56
N GLU A 52 -5.62 8.46 15.37
CA GLU A 52 -5.83 7.18 16.06
C GLU A 52 -6.05 6.00 15.10
N ASP A 53 -6.75 6.24 13.98
CA ASP A 53 -7.02 5.22 12.96
C ASP A 53 -6.20 5.46 11.67
N GLY A 54 -5.01 4.88 11.61
CA GLY A 54 -4.23 4.81 10.37
C GLY A 54 -2.75 4.50 10.54
N PRO A 55 -2.04 4.15 9.44
CA PRO A 55 -0.59 4.02 9.48
C PRO A 55 0.04 5.39 9.78
N ILE A 56 0.84 5.41 10.82
CA ILE A 56 1.49 6.61 11.36
C ILE A 56 2.63 6.96 10.41
N ARG A 57 2.66 8.21 9.96
CA ARG A 57 3.66 8.69 9.01
C ARG A 57 4.73 9.44 9.77
N VAL A 58 5.96 8.98 9.63
CA VAL A 58 7.14 9.59 10.24
C VAL A 58 8.12 10.01 9.15
N ARG A 59 8.74 11.18 9.32
CA ARG A 59 9.83 11.64 8.48
C ARG A 59 11.12 11.10 9.06
N CYS A 60 11.81 10.24 8.31
CA CYS A 60 13.10 9.68 8.69
C CYS A 60 14.22 10.26 7.82
N GLY A 61 15.37 10.52 8.43
CA GLY A 61 16.59 10.94 7.76
C GLY A 61 17.62 9.80 7.75
N TYR A 62 18.29 9.58 6.62
CA TYR A 62 19.41 8.65 6.53
C TYR A 62 20.41 9.08 5.46
N TRP A 63 21.61 8.50 5.51
CA TRP A 63 22.72 8.83 4.61
C TRP A 63 23.05 7.61 3.76
N PRO A 64 22.43 7.45 2.57
CA PRO A 64 22.74 6.33 1.68
C PRO A 64 24.16 6.43 1.12
N ASP A 65 24.69 7.65 1.03
CA ASP A 65 26.01 7.98 0.54
C ASP A 65 26.53 9.16 1.41
N PRO A 66 27.64 8.99 2.15
CA PRO A 66 28.15 10.03 3.05
C PRO A 66 28.49 11.33 2.31
N GLU A 67 28.80 11.28 1.02
CA GLU A 67 29.16 12.46 0.22
C GLU A 67 27.92 13.24 -0.27
N LYS A 68 26.77 12.58 -0.40
CA LYS A 68 25.53 13.17 -0.96
C LYS A 68 24.61 13.78 0.10
N GLY A 69 24.97 13.67 1.38
CA GLY A 69 24.21 14.23 2.49
C GLY A 69 22.97 13.43 2.89
N GLU A 70 22.16 14.03 3.77
CA GLU A 70 21.00 13.39 4.36
C GLU A 70 19.83 13.32 3.36
N VAL A 71 19.32 12.12 3.13
CA VAL A 71 18.05 11.88 2.43
C VAL A 71 16.92 11.81 3.46
N ARG A 72 15.88 12.61 3.22
CA ARG A 72 14.66 12.60 4.03
C ARG A 72 13.57 11.82 3.30
N ALA A 73 13.10 10.73 3.90
CA ALA A 73 12.02 9.91 3.39
C ALA A 73 10.85 9.87 4.36
N ILE A 74 9.64 9.73 3.82
CA ILE A 74 8.43 9.52 4.62
C ILE A 74 8.21 8.03 4.72
N VAL A 75 8.15 7.53 5.95
CA VAL A 75 8.03 6.12 6.26
C VAL A 75 6.77 5.90 7.07
N GLN A 76 6.06 4.80 6.79
CA GLN A 76 4.88 4.41 7.56
C GLN A 76 5.30 3.48 8.70
N THR A 77 4.58 3.54 9.83
CA THR A 77 4.66 2.59 10.94
C THR A 77 3.24 2.28 11.44
N ARG A 78 3.01 1.07 11.97
CA ARG A 78 1.69 0.65 12.47
C ARG A 78 1.71 0.20 13.92
N GLU A 79 2.78 -0.45 14.37
CA GLU A 79 2.80 -1.07 15.70
C GLU A 79 3.24 -0.11 16.79
N ARG A 80 4.19 0.77 16.48
CA ARG A 80 4.78 1.68 17.44
C ARG A 80 5.16 2.99 16.77
N ILE A 81 4.90 4.10 17.46
CA ILE A 81 5.40 5.42 17.10
C ILE A 81 6.85 5.49 17.58
N PRO A 82 7.85 5.51 16.68
CA PRO A 82 9.23 5.70 17.10
C PRO A 82 9.40 7.11 17.65
N GLN A 83 10.21 7.28 18.69
CA GLN A 83 10.49 8.63 19.20
C GLN A 83 11.36 9.40 18.21
N VAL A 84 11.29 10.74 18.26
CA VAL A 84 12.21 11.58 17.48
C VAL A 84 13.63 11.33 17.99
N GLY A 85 14.56 11.07 17.07
CA GLY A 85 15.93 10.63 17.36
C GLY A 85 16.12 9.11 17.42
N GLU A 86 15.04 8.32 17.40
CA GLU A 86 15.12 6.86 17.41
C GLU A 86 15.55 6.31 16.04
N GLU A 87 16.39 5.26 16.05
CA GLU A 87 16.79 4.53 14.86
C GLU A 87 15.71 3.52 14.42
N LEU A 88 15.38 3.53 13.13
CA LEU A 88 14.53 2.55 12.48
C LEU A 88 15.26 1.90 11.31
N ARG A 89 14.92 0.65 11.02
CA ARG A 89 15.40 -0.05 9.83
C ARG A 89 14.43 0.22 8.69
N VAL A 90 14.92 0.89 7.65
CA VAL A 90 14.14 1.22 6.46
C VAL A 90 14.75 0.57 5.24
N VAL A 91 13.90 0.21 4.29
CA VAL A 91 14.29 -0.29 2.98
C VAL A 91 14.06 0.82 1.98
N TYR A 92 15.10 1.22 1.26
CA TYR A 92 15.01 2.25 0.23
C TYR A 92 15.40 1.72 -1.15
N ASP A 93 14.88 2.38 -2.17
CA ASP A 93 15.26 2.13 -3.55
C ASP A 93 16.50 2.96 -3.93
N PRO A 94 17.63 2.36 -4.34
CA PRO A 94 18.83 3.11 -4.71
C PRO A 94 18.62 4.08 -5.88
N GLU A 95 17.73 3.77 -6.81
CA GLU A 95 17.41 4.66 -7.93
C GLU A 95 16.50 5.82 -7.51
N GLU A 96 15.72 5.63 -6.44
CA GLU A 96 14.84 6.66 -5.89
C GLU A 96 14.92 6.69 -4.36
N PRO A 97 15.99 7.29 -3.78
CA PRO A 97 16.23 7.27 -2.34
C PRO A 97 15.10 7.90 -1.53
N ARG A 98 14.31 8.82 -2.09
CA ARG A 98 13.17 9.39 -1.35
C ARG A 98 12.05 8.38 -1.08
N ARG A 99 12.04 7.25 -1.82
CA ARG A 99 11.10 6.14 -1.64
C ARG A 99 11.72 5.11 -0.70
N ALA A 100 11.45 5.29 0.59
CA ALA A 100 11.76 4.30 1.61
C ALA A 100 10.47 3.76 2.26
N GLU A 101 10.55 2.57 2.84
CA GLU A 101 9.48 1.93 3.59
C GLU A 101 10.06 1.24 4.82
N ASN A 102 9.28 1.10 5.90
CA ASN A 102 9.74 0.40 7.10
C ASN A 102 9.90 -1.09 6.78
N LEU A 103 11.04 -1.67 7.15
CA LEU A 103 11.33 -3.09 6.93
C LEU A 103 10.25 -3.98 7.56
N ASP A 104 9.78 -3.62 8.75
CA ASP A 104 8.79 -4.42 9.49
C ASP A 104 7.44 -4.45 8.76
N LEU A 105 7.06 -3.34 8.12
CA LEU A 105 5.86 -3.24 7.28
C LEU A 105 6.01 -3.95 5.94
N LEU A 106 7.19 -3.87 5.32
CA LEU A 106 7.47 -4.53 4.05
C LEU A 106 7.40 -6.07 4.18
N SER A 107 7.76 -6.59 5.36
CA SER A 107 7.80 -8.02 5.65
C SER A 107 6.41 -8.66 5.81
N LYS A 108 5.41 -7.87 6.24
CA LYS A 108 4.04 -8.35 6.37
C LYS A 108 3.33 -8.40 5.01
N PRO A 109 2.49 -9.42 4.75
CA PRO A 109 1.55 -9.37 3.64
C PRO A 109 0.56 -8.24 3.90
N SER A 110 0.84 -7.09 3.29
CA SER A 110 -0.10 -5.97 3.20
C SER A 110 -1.18 -6.36 2.20
N TYR A 111 -2.25 -7.00 2.66
CA TYR A 111 -3.50 -6.98 1.90
C TYR A 111 -3.94 -5.52 1.81
N GLY A 112 -3.87 -4.95 0.60
CA GLY A 112 -4.31 -3.58 0.37
C GLY A 112 -5.83 -3.49 0.48
N HIS A 113 -6.38 -2.29 0.73
CA HIS A 113 -7.82 -2.05 0.56
C HIS A 113 -8.30 -2.51 -0.84
N GLY A 114 -7.42 -2.40 -1.84
CA GLY A 114 -7.62 -2.93 -3.18
C GLY A 114 -7.95 -4.42 -3.24
N ASP A 115 -7.27 -5.25 -2.45
CA ASP A 115 -7.48 -6.70 -2.46
C ASP A 115 -8.85 -7.07 -1.89
N VAL A 116 -9.31 -6.35 -0.85
CA VAL A 116 -10.63 -6.53 -0.26
C VAL A 116 -11.72 -6.11 -1.23
N ILE A 117 -11.53 -4.99 -1.92
CA ILE A 117 -12.46 -4.50 -2.95
C ILE A 117 -12.56 -5.51 -4.10
N VAL A 118 -11.44 -6.04 -4.58
CA VAL A 118 -11.43 -7.07 -5.64
C VAL A 118 -12.15 -8.34 -5.18
N LEU A 119 -11.93 -8.80 -3.94
CA LEU A 119 -12.64 -9.94 -3.36
C LEU A 119 -14.15 -9.70 -3.28
N ALA A 120 -14.58 -8.50 -2.87
CA ALA A 120 -16.00 -8.13 -2.80
C ALA A 120 -16.65 -8.09 -4.19
N ILE A 121 -15.93 -7.60 -5.20
CA ILE A 121 -16.41 -7.56 -6.59
C ILE A 121 -16.53 -8.97 -7.16
N VAL A 122 -15.52 -9.82 -6.96
CA VAL A 122 -15.53 -11.21 -7.46
C VAL A 122 -16.63 -12.03 -6.78
N SER A 123 -16.78 -11.90 -5.46
CA SER A 123 -17.84 -12.59 -4.71
C SER A 123 -19.24 -12.07 -5.07
N GLY A 124 -19.40 -10.76 -5.24
CA GLY A 124 -20.65 -10.15 -5.72
C GLY A 124 -21.04 -10.63 -7.12
N TYR A 125 -20.07 -10.71 -8.04
CA TYR A 125 -20.28 -11.26 -9.39
C TYR A 125 -20.72 -12.73 -9.32
N PHE A 126 -20.05 -13.54 -8.50
CA PHE A 126 -20.35 -14.96 -8.37
C PHE A 126 -21.75 -15.22 -7.80
N LEU A 127 -22.15 -14.45 -6.79
CA LEU A 127 -23.49 -14.53 -6.18
C LEU A 127 -24.59 -14.12 -7.15
N LEU A 128 -24.38 -13.08 -7.95
CA LEU A 128 -25.33 -12.65 -8.99
C LEU A 128 -25.44 -13.69 -10.11
N ALA A 129 -24.32 -14.23 -10.57
CA ALA A 129 -24.31 -15.27 -11.60
C ALA A 129 -25.04 -16.54 -11.11
N ALA A 130 -24.75 -17.00 -9.89
CA ALA A 130 -25.41 -18.15 -9.29
C ALA A 130 -26.92 -17.92 -9.07
N GLY A 131 -27.30 -16.73 -8.60
CA GLY A 131 -28.72 -16.37 -8.43
C GLY A 131 -29.49 -16.28 -9.75
N CYS A 132 -28.85 -15.81 -10.82
CA CYS A 132 -29.46 -15.80 -12.15
C CYS A 132 -29.62 -17.20 -12.75
N VAL A 133 -28.67 -18.11 -12.52
CA VAL A 133 -28.79 -19.51 -12.95
C VAL A 133 -29.90 -20.23 -12.16
N ALA A 134 -29.95 -20.04 -10.84
CA ALA A 134 -30.98 -20.65 -10.00
C ALA A 134 -32.40 -20.09 -10.24
N ALA A 135 -32.53 -18.89 -10.81
CA ALA A 135 -33.83 -18.30 -11.16
C ALA A 135 -34.31 -18.66 -12.58
N TYR A 136 -33.48 -19.36 -13.37
CA TYR A 136 -33.79 -19.78 -14.75
C TYR A 136 -34.08 -21.28 -14.87
N GLU A 137 -33.87 -22.06 -13.81
CA GLU A 137 -34.40 -23.43 -13.62
C GLU A 137 -35.77 -23.38 -12.91
#